data_AF-A0A2G5TZC4-F1
#
_entry.id   AF-A0A2G5TZC4-F1
#
_cell.length_a   1.000
_cell.length_b   1.000
_cell.length_c   1.000
_cell.angle_alpha   90.00
_cell.angle_beta   90.00
_cell.angle_gamma   90.00
#
_symmetry.space_group_name_H-M   'P 1'
#
loop_
_entity.id
_entity.type
_entity.pdbx_description
1 polymer ?
#
loop_
_entity_poly.entity_id
_entity_poly.type
_entity_poly.pdbx_seq_one_letter_code
_entity_poly.pdbx_strand_id
1 'polypeptide(L)'
;MVVFCDASKHTYACAVYLIYRNEDGTVERQLIGAKSKVRPAAGSGWSIPRLELLAVEIGIRFAESLIAELPENHKPTHLDVFTDSIIALYWILTNEQKKAWVHNRVKTIYETNASLRQLNMDIAFHHVRTDENPADLATRGMNSTDLQKCRFWFEGPTFLDLPRTQWSPKLEGEIECPAEMMEDVMAELQNGVKTIRKKAKKVTITHLTPARETFPSHLFAIKQEYKKKQKAEQAYESPIPYAYTNDLSKLATITGIVLRFISRMAEKAKIKLTNPILRAHRNAEHVQDAVDRAIRKRQLARQLIILEHYKESESRGFSFKESLRPYQSSDGLLRRKRNIESPVLPMEASEPILIHSEHILARMIVLETHRRNVHLPANYLIAAIRTQYWIRKDGNLARSVISSCVQCRKVKEFPFKYPYTENMHRSRLTPSIPFGRAGLDYAGPIEHRIQSSQGKYPKCPLAFS
;
A
#
# COMPACT_ATOMS: atom_id res chain seq x y z
N MET A 1 5.76 25.18 16.20
CA MET A 1 4.96 23.97 16.48
C MET A 1 5.91 22.86 16.87
N VAL A 2 5.53 22.03 17.84
CA VAL A 2 6.37 20.94 18.35
C VAL A 2 5.60 19.63 18.28
N VAL A 3 6.27 18.55 17.87
CA VAL A 3 5.69 17.20 17.77
C VAL A 3 6.53 16.26 18.61
N PHE A 4 5.93 15.59 19.58
CA PHE A 4 6.55 14.49 20.31
C PHE A 4 6.04 13.16 19.77
N CYS A 5 6.95 12.22 19.52
CA CYS A 5 6.64 10.90 18.99
C CYS A 5 7.14 9.82 19.94
N ASP A 6 6.38 8.73 20.06
CA ASP A 6 6.78 7.56 20.84
C ASP A 6 6.16 6.27 20.29
N ALA A 7 6.79 5.14 20.58
CA ALA A 7 6.24 3.82 20.29
C ALA A 7 6.54 2.78 21.37
N SER A 8 5.51 2.00 21.69
CA SER A 8 5.60 0.80 22.51
C SER A 8 5.46 -0.47 21.67
N LYS A 9 5.58 -1.63 22.33
CA LYS A 9 5.34 -2.93 21.69
C LYS A 9 3.94 -3.06 21.08
N HIS A 10 2.96 -2.29 21.53
CA HIS A 10 1.56 -2.47 21.14
C HIS A 10 0.97 -1.29 20.36
N THR A 11 1.50 -0.09 20.54
CA THR A 11 0.95 1.14 19.99
C THR A 11 2.07 2.12 19.67
N TYR A 12 1.80 3.04 18.75
CA TYR A 12 2.68 4.18 18.49
C TYR A 12 1.84 5.44 18.39
N ALA A 13 2.37 6.56 18.85
CA ALA A 13 1.62 7.78 19.04
C ALA A 13 2.46 9.03 18.81
N CYS A 14 1.76 10.15 18.61
CA CYS A 14 2.34 11.48 18.64
C CYS A 14 1.43 12.47 19.36
N ALA A 15 2.04 13.51 19.93
CA ALA A 15 1.40 14.65 20.55
C ALA A 15 1.95 15.94 19.93
N VAL A 16 1.07 16.85 19.52
CA VAL A 16 1.41 18.08 18.80
C VAL A 16 1.02 19.28 19.64
N TYR A 17 1.99 20.16 19.88
CA TYR A 17 1.85 21.36 20.68
C TYR A 17 2.08 22.60 19.82
N LEU A 18 1.28 23.64 20.05
CA LEU A 18 1.56 24.98 19.57
C LEU A 18 2.21 25.76 20.72
N ILE A 19 3.28 26.47 20.40
CA ILE A 19 3.99 27.34 21.33
C ILE A 19 3.85 28.76 20.79
N TYR A 20 3.24 29.62 21.58
CA TYR A 20 3.10 31.04 21.29
C TYR A 20 3.98 31.83 22.27
N ARG A 21 4.83 32.70 21.73
CA ARG A 21 5.66 33.61 22.54
C ARG A 21 5.11 35.00 22.35
N ASN A 22 4.52 35.54 23.40
CA ASN A 22 3.97 36.88 23.43
C ASN A 22 5.09 37.92 23.45
N GLU A 23 4.77 39.15 23.03
CA GLU A 23 5.72 40.27 23.05
C GLU A 23 6.17 40.65 24.48
N ASP A 24 5.35 40.32 25.49
CA ASP A 24 5.64 40.53 26.91
C ASP A 24 6.60 39.46 27.50
N GLY A 25 7.03 38.49 26.69
CA GLY A 25 7.92 37.40 27.09
C GLY A 25 7.22 36.20 27.71
N THR A 26 5.88 36.23 27.85
CA THR A 26 5.13 35.06 28.30
C THR A 26 5.08 33.98 27.22
N VAL A 27 5.23 32.73 27.63
CA VAL A 27 5.20 31.57 26.73
C VAL A 27 3.97 30.74 27.04
N GLU A 28 3.08 30.64 26.05
CA GLU A 28 1.89 29.79 26.12
C GLU A 28 2.12 28.54 25.28
N ARG A 29 1.84 27.37 25.87
CA ARG A 29 2.00 26.08 25.23
C ARG A 29 0.72 25.30 25.39
N GLN A 30 0.20 24.80 24.29
CA GLN A 30 -1.04 24.05 24.31
C GLN A 30 -0.98 22.86 23.36
N LEU A 31 -1.44 21.71 23.84
CA LEU A 31 -1.71 20.55 23.02
C LEU A 31 -2.84 20.90 22.03
N ILE A 32 -2.53 20.90 20.74
CA ILE A 32 -3.50 21.16 19.67
C ILE A 32 -4.03 19.88 19.04
N GLY A 33 -3.33 18.76 19.23
CA GLY A 33 -3.79 17.46 18.75
C GLY A 33 -2.87 16.33 19.17
N ALA A 34 -3.44 15.14 19.32
CA ALA A 34 -2.69 13.92 19.52
C ALA A 34 -3.27 12.82 18.62
N LYS A 35 -2.42 11.86 18.23
CA LYS A 35 -2.82 10.74 17.38
C LYS A 35 -2.11 9.48 17.81
N SER A 36 -2.87 8.41 18.04
CA SER A 36 -2.34 7.09 18.37
C SER A 36 -2.83 6.04 17.39
N LYS A 37 -2.03 5.00 17.18
CA LYS A 37 -2.37 3.83 16.36
C LYS A 37 -1.88 2.56 17.03
N VAL A 38 -2.66 1.49 16.87
CA VAL A 38 -2.25 0.14 17.28
C VAL A 38 -1.23 -0.39 16.29
N ARG A 39 -0.22 -1.11 16.80
CA ARG A 39 0.77 -1.82 16.00
C ARG A 39 0.06 -2.67 14.92
N PRO A 40 0.52 -2.65 13.65
CA PRO A 40 -0.10 -3.46 12.61
C PRO A 40 -0.05 -4.97 12.92
N ALA A 41 -1.18 -5.66 12.75
CA ALA A 41 -1.30 -7.08 13.07
C ALA A 41 -0.72 -8.02 11.99
N ALA A 42 -0.56 -7.55 10.75
CA ALA A 42 -0.08 -8.34 9.61
C ALA A 42 1.29 -7.86 9.12
N GLY A 43 2.27 -8.77 9.02
CA GLY A 43 3.63 -8.48 8.56
C GLY A 43 4.71 -9.08 9.47
N SER A 44 5.95 -9.15 8.95
CA SER A 44 7.15 -9.65 9.64
C SER A 44 7.41 -8.99 11.01
N GLY A 45 8.15 -9.69 11.87
CA GLY A 45 8.53 -9.26 13.24
C GLY A 45 8.80 -7.75 13.37
N TRP A 46 7.85 -7.06 14.00
CA TRP A 46 7.93 -5.64 14.30
C TRP A 46 8.95 -5.43 15.41
N SER A 47 10.12 -4.90 15.04
CA SER A 47 11.07 -4.37 16.02
C SER A 47 10.56 -3.02 16.55
N ILE A 48 10.94 -2.68 17.78
CA ILE A 48 10.58 -1.40 18.41
C ILE A 48 11.05 -0.22 17.53
N PRO A 49 12.28 -0.21 16.97
CA PRO A 49 12.74 0.85 16.07
C PRO A 49 11.87 1.09 14.84
N ARG A 50 11.27 0.04 14.27
CA ARG A 50 10.33 0.20 13.14
C ARG A 50 9.03 0.87 13.56
N LEU A 51 8.57 0.64 14.79
CA LEU A 51 7.39 1.29 15.34
C LEU A 51 7.67 2.74 15.71
N GLU A 52 8.85 3.02 16.25
CA GLU A 52 9.32 4.39 16.52
C GLU A 52 9.42 5.20 15.23
N LEU A 53 9.96 4.63 14.14
CA LEU A 53 9.96 5.26 12.83
C LEU A 53 8.54 5.55 12.31
N LEU A 54 7.58 4.64 12.56
CA LEU A 54 6.17 4.89 12.22
C LEU A 54 5.55 5.98 13.08
N ALA A 55 5.94 6.11 14.35
CA ALA A 55 5.52 7.21 15.23
C ALA A 55 5.92 8.56 14.64
N VAL A 56 7.17 8.67 14.19
CA VAL A 56 7.67 9.89 13.52
C VAL A 56 6.95 10.16 12.19
N GLU A 57 6.72 9.13 11.36
CA GLU A 57 5.98 9.26 10.10
C GLU A 57 4.55 9.77 10.32
N ILE A 58 3.83 9.26 11.34
CA ILE A 58 2.47 9.76 11.63
C ILE A 58 2.49 11.14 12.26
N GLY A 59 3.50 11.45 13.10
CA GLY A 59 3.67 12.74 13.74
C GLY A 59 3.78 13.86 12.72
N ILE A 60 4.65 13.68 11.73
CA ILE A 60 4.94 14.72 10.75
C ILE A 60 3.79 14.95 9.77
N ARG A 61 3.13 13.88 9.31
CA ARG A 61 1.93 13.98 8.47
C ARG A 61 0.76 14.61 9.20
N PHE A 62 0.64 14.33 10.50
CA PHE A 62 -0.41 14.92 11.31
C PHE A 62 -0.14 16.40 11.54
N ALA A 63 1.10 16.80 11.80
CA ALA A 63 1.50 18.19 11.84
C ALA A 63 1.23 18.92 10.52
N GLU A 64 1.57 18.32 9.37
CA GLU A 64 1.22 18.89 8.05
C GLU A 64 -0.29 19.12 7.90
N SER A 65 -1.11 18.16 8.31
CA SER A 65 -2.57 18.31 8.27
C SER A 65 -3.05 19.44 9.20
N LEU A 66 -2.52 19.53 10.42
CA LEU A 66 -2.88 20.59 11.36
C LEU A 66 -2.47 21.98 10.86
N ILE A 67 -1.29 22.09 10.25
CA ILE A 67 -0.76 23.35 9.70
C ILE A 67 -1.58 23.82 8.49
N ALA A 68 -2.09 22.89 7.69
CA ALA A 68 -2.99 23.21 6.58
C ALA A 68 -4.33 23.80 7.04
N GLU A 69 -4.82 23.42 8.23
CA GLU A 69 -6.06 23.93 8.81
C GLU A 69 -5.88 25.24 9.59
N LEU A 70 -4.64 25.63 9.90
CA LEU A 70 -4.36 26.89 10.57
C LEU A 70 -4.50 28.08 9.59
N PRO A 71 -5.11 29.21 10.02
CA PRO A 71 -5.16 30.43 9.22
C PRO A 71 -3.76 30.88 8.80
N GLU A 72 -3.60 31.43 7.59
CA GLU A 72 -2.30 31.84 7.04
C GLU A 72 -1.47 32.71 8.01
N ASN A 73 -2.13 33.67 8.68
CA ASN A 73 -1.47 34.59 9.62
C ASN A 73 -1.02 33.92 10.94
N HIS A 74 -1.44 32.69 11.19
CA HIS A 74 -1.15 31.93 12.42
C HIS A 74 -0.38 30.63 12.14
N LYS A 75 0.13 30.44 10.92
CA LYS A 75 0.98 29.30 10.62
C LYS A 75 2.31 29.41 11.37
N PRO A 76 2.80 28.32 11.96
CA PRO A 76 4.07 28.34 12.68
C PRO A 76 5.24 28.55 11.71
N THR A 77 6.31 29.20 12.18
CA THR A 77 7.57 29.37 11.43
C THR A 77 8.52 28.19 11.57
N HIS A 78 8.44 27.47 12.69
CA HIS A 78 9.28 26.32 13.00
C HIS A 78 8.43 25.08 13.33
N LEU A 79 8.90 23.91 12.91
CA LEU A 79 8.39 22.60 13.27
C LEU A 79 9.51 21.74 13.86
N ASP A 80 9.45 21.47 15.16
CA ASP A 80 10.44 20.67 15.87
C ASP A 80 9.87 19.30 16.22
N VAL A 81 10.51 18.23 15.76
CA VAL A 81 10.07 16.84 15.94
C VAL A 81 10.97 16.13 16.94
N PHE A 82 10.42 15.75 18.08
CA PHE A 82 11.10 15.06 19.17
C PHE A 82 10.75 13.58 19.22
N THR A 83 11.75 12.75 19.48
CA THR A 83 11.62 11.31 19.74
C THR A 83 12.75 10.87 20.66
N ASP A 84 12.51 9.88 21.50
CA ASP A 84 13.55 9.24 22.34
C ASP A 84 14.27 8.07 21.62
N SER A 85 13.71 7.63 20.48
CA SER A 85 14.39 6.69 19.57
C SER A 85 15.61 7.27 18.84
N ILE A 86 16.80 6.95 19.34
CA ILE A 86 18.07 7.25 18.65
C ILE A 86 18.16 6.49 17.31
N ILE A 87 17.67 5.25 17.24
CA ILE A 87 17.73 4.44 16.01
C ILE A 87 16.87 5.05 14.90
N ALA A 88 15.65 5.51 15.22
CA ALA A 88 14.79 6.17 14.24
C ALA A 88 15.42 7.49 13.76
N LEU A 89 15.99 8.29 14.69
CA LEU A 89 16.72 9.52 14.34
C LEU A 89 17.91 9.24 13.43
N TYR A 90 18.71 8.22 13.75
CA TYR A 90 19.83 7.79 12.93
C TYR A 90 19.37 7.46 11.51
N TRP A 91 18.29 6.69 11.34
CA TRP A 91 17.76 6.38 10.01
C TRP A 91 17.22 7.61 9.25
N ILE A 92 16.67 8.61 9.97
CA ILE A 92 16.14 9.82 9.36
C ILE A 92 17.25 10.81 8.99
N LEU A 93 18.35 10.86 9.74
CA LEU A 93 19.37 11.89 9.60
C LEU A 93 20.58 11.43 8.78
N THR A 94 20.83 10.12 8.70
CA THR A 94 21.94 9.57 7.92
C THR A 94 21.55 9.20 6.49
N ASN A 95 22.48 9.33 5.54
CA ASN A 95 22.28 8.96 4.14
C ASN A 95 22.65 7.49 3.82
N GLU A 96 22.64 6.61 4.82
CA GLU A 96 23.00 5.21 4.61
C GLU A 96 21.95 4.45 3.78
N GLN A 97 22.41 3.40 3.09
CA GLN A 97 21.56 2.51 2.28
C GLN A 97 20.76 1.56 3.18
N LYS A 98 19.46 1.81 3.27
CA LYS A 98 18.54 1.11 4.16
C LYS A 98 17.74 0.04 3.40
N LYS A 99 17.32 -1.02 4.08
CA LYS A 99 16.40 -2.01 3.50
C LYS A 99 15.12 -1.32 3.01
N ALA A 100 14.49 -1.90 1.98
CA ALA A 100 13.34 -1.30 1.31
C ALA A 100 12.22 -0.86 2.27
N TRP A 101 12.03 -1.57 3.40
CA TRP A 101 11.03 -1.17 4.36
C TRP A 101 11.37 0.13 5.09
N VAL A 102 12.57 0.29 5.65
CA VAL A 102 12.97 1.52 6.34
C VAL A 102 13.14 2.66 5.33
N HIS A 103 13.75 2.39 4.18
CA HIS A 103 13.97 3.37 3.12
C HIS A 103 12.68 4.08 2.68
N ASN A 104 11.62 3.32 2.39
CA ASN A 104 10.38 3.91 1.91
C ASN A 104 9.66 4.77 2.97
N ARG A 105 9.85 4.49 4.28
CA ARG A 105 9.32 5.30 5.40
C ARG A 105 10.07 6.61 5.54
N VAL A 106 11.41 6.53 5.55
CA VAL A 106 12.28 7.71 5.56
C VAL A 106 12.02 8.60 4.34
N LYS A 107 11.82 7.99 3.15
CA LYS A 107 11.44 8.72 1.94
C LYS A 107 10.16 9.52 2.11
N THR A 108 9.12 8.92 2.70
CA THR A 108 7.86 9.61 3.00
C THR A 108 8.05 10.78 3.96
N ILE A 109 8.88 10.63 5.01
CA ILE A 109 9.21 11.71 5.93
C ILE A 109 9.87 12.87 5.17
N TYR A 110 10.82 12.59 4.28
CA TYR A 110 11.47 13.62 3.47
C TYR A 110 10.54 14.28 2.44
N GLU A 111 9.66 13.52 1.79
CA GLU A 111 8.65 14.07 0.89
C GLU A 111 7.72 15.03 1.64
N THR A 112 7.29 14.67 2.86
CA THR A 112 6.47 15.54 3.74
C THR A 112 7.25 16.79 4.16
N ASN A 113 8.53 16.63 4.54
CA ASN A 113 9.42 17.76 4.88
C ASN A 113 9.58 18.73 3.71
N ALA A 114 9.71 18.22 2.48
CA ALA A 114 9.83 19.05 1.30
C ALA A 114 8.58 19.90 1.08
N SER A 115 7.38 19.33 1.24
CA SER A 115 6.11 20.07 1.17
C SER A 115 6.04 21.17 2.22
N LEU A 116 6.40 20.86 3.47
CA LEU A 116 6.35 21.82 4.58
C LEU A 116 7.38 22.94 4.42
N ARG A 117 8.56 22.67 3.87
CA ARG A 117 9.56 23.69 3.57
C ARG A 117 9.13 24.65 2.45
N GLN A 118 8.29 24.20 1.52
CA GLN A 118 7.68 25.10 0.51
C GLN A 118 6.74 26.13 1.16
N LEU A 119 6.22 25.86 2.37
CA LEU A 119 5.44 26.80 3.18
C LEU A 119 6.32 27.70 4.06
N ASN A 120 7.61 27.80 3.76
CA ASN A 120 8.60 28.61 4.49
C ASN A 120 8.75 28.23 5.98
N MET A 121 8.59 26.93 6.30
CA MET A 121 8.83 26.42 7.65
C MET A 121 10.19 25.75 7.77
N ASP A 122 10.89 26.07 8.86
CA ASP A 122 12.11 25.37 9.28
C ASP A 122 11.73 24.10 10.07
N ILE A 123 12.39 22.98 9.76
CA ILE A 123 12.08 21.67 10.34
C ILE A 123 13.35 21.04 10.89
N ALA A 124 13.31 20.69 12.18
CA ALA A 124 14.42 20.02 12.87
C ALA A 124 13.93 18.76 13.61
N PHE A 125 14.82 17.78 13.71
CA PHE A 125 14.59 16.53 14.44
C PHE A 125 15.51 16.48 15.66
N HIS A 126 14.93 16.09 16.79
CA HIS A 126 15.54 16.22 18.09
C HIS A 126 15.40 14.94 18.89
N HIS A 127 16.44 14.61 19.64
CA HIS A 127 16.33 13.58 20.67
C HIS A 127 15.79 14.20 21.96
N VAL A 128 14.78 13.57 22.56
CA VAL A 128 14.28 13.90 23.91
C VAL A 128 14.44 12.70 24.82
N ARG A 129 14.61 12.92 26.13
CA ARG A 129 14.60 11.80 27.07
C ARG A 129 13.18 11.25 27.24
N THR A 130 13.05 9.95 27.53
CA THR A 130 11.74 9.31 27.73
C THR A 130 10.92 9.96 28.85
N ASP A 131 11.54 10.43 29.93
CA ASP A 131 10.88 11.14 31.04
C ASP A 131 10.41 12.55 30.68
N GLU A 132 10.93 13.12 29.58
CA GLU A 132 10.55 14.41 29.03
C GLU A 132 9.71 14.27 27.75
N ASN A 133 9.31 13.04 27.39
CA ASN A 133 8.50 12.75 26.21
C ASN A 133 7.02 12.55 26.58
N PRO A 134 6.14 13.55 26.38
CA PRO A 134 4.72 13.38 26.70
C PRO A 134 4.03 12.31 25.86
N ALA A 135 4.56 11.96 24.67
CA ALA A 135 4.00 10.91 23.84
C ALA A 135 4.11 9.51 24.49
N ASP A 136 5.02 9.30 25.44
CA ASP A 136 5.14 8.06 26.23
C ASP A 136 3.87 7.75 27.03
N LEU A 137 3.18 8.80 27.52
CA LEU A 137 1.89 8.63 28.20
C LEU A 137 0.82 8.04 27.27
N ALA A 138 0.88 8.38 25.98
CA ALA A 138 -0.07 7.90 24.98
C ALA A 138 0.18 6.44 24.56
N THR A 139 1.40 5.93 24.72
CA THR A 139 1.76 4.55 24.33
C THR A 139 1.73 3.57 25.51
N ARG A 140 1.91 4.04 26.74
CA ARG A 140 1.79 3.25 27.98
C ARG A 140 0.37 3.21 28.54
N GLY A 141 -0.42 4.23 28.23
CA GLY A 141 -1.79 4.38 28.71
C GLY A 141 -1.86 5.05 30.09
N MET A 142 -2.90 5.86 30.28
CA MET A 142 -3.19 6.57 31.53
C MET A 142 -4.70 6.51 31.80
N ASN A 143 -5.10 6.47 33.08
CA ASN A 143 -6.51 6.55 33.44
C ASN A 143 -7.06 7.98 33.21
N SER A 144 -8.38 8.11 33.04
CA SER A 144 -9.00 9.39 32.67
C SER A 144 -8.87 10.47 33.75
N THR A 145 -8.87 10.07 35.02
CA THR A 145 -8.84 11.00 36.17
C THR A 145 -7.46 11.63 36.32
N ASP A 146 -6.41 10.84 36.13
CA ASP A 146 -5.01 11.29 36.18
C ASP A 146 -4.69 12.11 34.93
N LEU A 147 -5.21 11.70 33.77
CA LEU A 147 -5.04 12.44 32.52
C LEU A 147 -5.58 13.87 32.63
N GLN A 148 -6.80 14.05 33.18
CA GLN A 148 -7.41 15.38 33.37
C GLN A 148 -6.54 16.34 34.19
N LYS A 149 -5.74 15.81 35.13
CA LYS A 149 -4.85 16.60 35.99
C LYS A 149 -3.41 16.65 35.44
N CYS A 150 -3.14 15.98 34.34
CA CYS A 150 -1.80 15.84 33.79
C CYS A 150 -1.40 17.08 32.98
N ARG A 151 -0.84 18.09 33.66
CA ARG A 151 -0.29 19.28 32.99
C ARG A 151 0.80 18.91 31.99
N PHE A 152 1.62 17.90 32.29
CA PHE A 152 2.66 17.42 31.37
C PHE A 152 2.11 16.97 30.01
N TRP A 153 0.93 16.34 29.98
CA TRP A 153 0.26 15.98 28.73
C TRP A 153 -0.34 17.18 28.00
N PHE A 154 -1.02 18.09 28.70
CA PHE A 154 -1.74 19.19 28.05
C PHE A 154 -0.88 20.42 27.70
N GLU A 155 0.13 20.71 28.50
CA GLU A 155 1.02 21.87 28.36
C GLU A 155 2.40 21.48 27.81
N GLY A 156 2.74 20.18 27.86
CA GLY A 156 4.03 19.67 27.42
C GLY A 156 5.14 19.87 28.47
N PRO A 157 6.40 19.53 28.11
CA PRO A 157 7.55 19.68 29.00
C PRO A 157 7.90 21.14 29.31
N THR A 158 8.41 21.39 30.52
CA THR A 158 8.78 22.73 30.99
C THR A 158 9.92 23.35 30.17
N PHE A 159 10.84 22.55 29.61
CA PHE A 159 11.95 23.07 28.80
C PHE A 159 11.50 23.86 27.56
N LEU A 160 10.26 23.67 27.10
CA LEU A 160 9.68 24.42 25.98
C LEU A 160 9.53 25.92 26.27
N ASP A 161 9.57 26.34 27.54
CA ASP A 161 9.61 27.76 27.94
C ASP A 161 10.91 28.44 27.51
N LEU A 162 12.01 27.69 27.59
CA LEU A 162 13.33 28.18 27.23
C LEU A 162 13.39 28.51 25.73
N PRO A 163 14.21 29.47 25.30
CA PRO A 163 14.46 29.72 23.88
C PRO A 163 14.86 28.43 23.14
N ARG A 164 14.50 28.33 21.85
CA ARG A 164 14.80 27.15 21.01
C ARG A 164 16.29 26.76 21.03
N THR A 165 17.19 27.73 21.17
CA THR A 165 18.65 27.53 21.27
C THR A 165 19.11 26.89 22.59
N GLN A 166 18.28 26.94 23.62
CA GLN A 166 18.56 26.38 24.95
C GLN A 166 17.78 25.09 25.22
N TRP A 167 16.94 24.66 24.28
CA TRP A 167 16.46 23.29 24.32
C TRP A 167 17.70 22.39 24.31
N SER A 168 17.66 21.30 25.08
CA SER A 168 18.80 20.39 25.22
C SER A 168 18.65 19.11 24.38
N PRO A 169 18.41 19.15 23.04
CA PRO A 169 18.49 17.95 22.23
C PRO A 169 19.96 17.68 21.87
N LYS A 170 20.45 16.48 22.18
CA LYS A 170 21.85 16.05 22.00
C LYS A 170 22.31 15.87 20.53
N LEU A 171 21.83 16.66 19.57
CA LEU A 171 22.15 16.46 18.15
C LEU A 171 22.67 17.73 17.46
N GLU A 172 23.85 18.19 17.91
CA GLU A 172 24.79 18.97 17.09
C GLU A 172 26.09 18.14 16.94
N GLY A 173 26.33 17.56 15.75
CA GLY A 173 27.51 16.72 15.46
C GLY A 173 27.18 15.36 14.84
N GLU A 174 28.17 14.72 14.20
CA GLU A 174 28.03 13.40 13.56
C GLU A 174 27.35 12.39 14.51
N ILE A 175 26.24 11.81 14.06
CA ILE A 175 25.43 10.92 14.88
C ILE A 175 26.15 9.58 15.01
N GLU A 176 26.89 9.40 16.09
CA GLU A 176 27.39 8.08 16.48
C GLU A 176 26.28 7.33 17.24
N CYS A 177 25.72 6.31 16.60
CA CYS A 177 24.80 5.39 17.28
C CYS A 177 25.60 4.64 18.37
N PRO A 178 25.13 4.60 19.64
CA PRO A 178 25.78 3.83 20.69
C PRO A 178 26.08 2.40 20.25
N ALA A 179 27.27 1.88 20.58
CA ALA A 179 27.75 0.59 20.10
C ALA A 179 26.78 -0.57 20.37
N GLU A 180 26.03 -0.50 21.47
CA GLU A 180 25.00 -1.47 21.88
C GLU A 180 23.78 -1.50 20.96
N MET A 181 23.46 -0.39 20.29
CA MET A 181 22.32 -0.25 19.36
C MET A 181 22.73 -0.40 17.89
N MET A 182 24.03 -0.55 17.62
CA MET A 182 24.59 -0.69 16.27
C MET A 182 24.11 -1.99 15.60
N GLU A 183 23.85 -3.06 16.36
CA GLU A 183 23.37 -4.33 15.81
C GLU A 183 21.97 -4.19 15.16
N ASP A 184 21.06 -3.49 15.83
CA ASP A 184 19.70 -3.22 15.31
C ASP A 184 19.72 -2.28 14.10
N VAL A 185 20.62 -1.29 14.09
CA VAL A 185 20.85 -0.43 12.93
C VAL A 185 21.38 -1.24 11.76
N MET A 186 22.47 -1.99 11.96
CA MET A 186 23.11 -2.82 10.94
C MET A 186 22.17 -3.89 10.40
N ALA A 187 21.29 -4.45 11.24
CA ALA A 187 20.27 -5.39 10.82
C ALA A 187 19.29 -4.80 9.79
N GLU A 188 19.11 -3.49 9.73
CA GLU A 188 18.21 -2.81 8.79
C GLU A 188 18.93 -2.07 7.65
N LEU A 189 20.25 -2.06 7.63
CA LEU A 189 21.04 -1.61 6.49
C LEU A 189 21.08 -2.67 5.38
N GLN A 190 21.25 -2.22 4.14
CA GLN A 190 21.59 -3.13 3.05
C GLN A 190 23.09 -3.46 3.19
N ASN A 191 23.43 -4.75 3.19
CA ASN A 191 24.82 -5.20 3.22
C ASN A 191 25.58 -4.64 2.01
N GLY A 192 26.23 -3.49 2.20
CA GLY A 192 27.06 -2.81 1.24
C GLY A 192 28.50 -2.74 1.73
N VAL A 193 29.12 -3.89 2.02
CA VAL A 193 30.56 -3.91 2.33
C VAL A 193 31.30 -4.59 1.18
N LYS A 194 32.01 -3.78 0.38
CA LYS A 194 33.24 -4.22 -0.29
C LYS A 194 34.20 -4.68 0.81
N THR A 195 34.25 -5.98 1.08
CA THR A 195 35.25 -6.50 2.02
C THR A 195 36.58 -6.64 1.29
N ILE A 196 37.53 -5.81 1.70
CA ILE A 196 38.96 -6.04 1.49
C ILE A 196 39.28 -7.44 2.02
N ARG A 197 39.97 -8.21 1.18
CA ARG A 197 40.48 -9.55 1.45
C ARG A 197 41.17 -9.62 2.82
N LYS A 198 40.76 -10.54 3.69
CA LYS A 198 41.68 -11.26 4.59
C LYS A 198 41.43 -12.76 4.49
N LYS A 199 42.50 -13.50 4.23
CA LYS A 199 42.52 -14.92 3.94
C LYS A 199 42.25 -15.77 5.19
N ALA A 200 41.44 -16.81 4.96
CA ALA A 200 41.51 -18.19 5.45
C ALA A 200 41.58 -18.49 6.97
N LYS A 201 40.59 -19.26 7.44
CA LYS A 201 40.82 -20.67 7.83
C LYS A 201 39.54 -21.49 7.69
N LYS A 202 39.70 -22.66 7.09
CA LYS A 202 38.69 -23.66 6.73
C LYS A 202 38.55 -24.62 7.92
N VAL A 203 37.36 -24.78 8.47
CA VAL A 203 37.04 -25.94 9.32
C VAL A 203 35.64 -26.44 8.96
N THR A 204 35.62 -27.64 8.42
CA THR A 204 34.45 -28.48 8.16
C THR A 204 34.07 -29.17 9.47
N ILE A 205 32.78 -29.39 9.74
CA ILE A 205 32.23 -30.67 10.26
C ILE A 205 30.68 -30.65 10.28
N THR A 206 30.16 -31.56 9.46
CA THR A 206 28.95 -32.41 9.54
C THR A 206 27.57 -31.90 9.97
N HIS A 207 26.62 -32.19 9.07
CA HIS A 207 25.17 -32.22 9.21
C HIS A 207 24.67 -33.10 10.37
N LEU A 208 23.75 -32.54 11.18
CA LEU A 208 22.67 -33.27 11.85
C LEU A 208 21.41 -32.39 11.82
N THR A 209 20.33 -32.95 11.25
CA THR A 209 18.99 -32.34 11.18
C THR A 209 18.18 -32.77 12.40
N PRO A 210 17.32 -31.92 12.97
CA PRO A 210 16.14 -32.41 13.69
C PRO A 210 14.85 -32.02 12.98
N ALA A 211 13.88 -32.93 13.12
CA ALA A 211 12.57 -32.95 12.50
C ALA A 211 11.71 -31.74 12.86
N ARG A 212 10.95 -31.25 11.87
CA ARG A 212 9.88 -30.27 12.04
C ARG A 212 8.56 -30.98 11.83
N GLU A 213 7.84 -31.27 12.91
CA GLU A 213 6.43 -31.60 12.85
C GLU A 213 5.67 -30.40 12.26
N THR A 214 4.87 -30.69 11.24
CA THR A 214 3.94 -29.75 10.58
C THR A 214 2.54 -30.04 11.11
N PHE A 215 1.65 -29.06 11.22
CA PHE A 215 0.57 -28.77 10.26
C PHE A 215 -0.30 -27.59 10.82
N PRO A 216 -1.22 -26.97 10.07
CA PRO A 216 -1.03 -26.21 8.83
C PRO A 216 -1.80 -24.86 8.83
N SER A 217 -1.21 -23.79 8.31
CA SER A 217 -1.97 -22.58 7.93
C SER A 217 -2.42 -22.67 6.47
N HIS A 218 -3.71 -22.92 6.28
CA HIS A 218 -4.39 -22.85 4.99
C HIS A 218 -4.57 -21.37 4.56
N LEU A 219 -3.67 -20.87 3.71
CA LEU A 219 -3.96 -19.75 2.80
C LEU A 219 -3.00 -19.77 1.61
N PHE A 220 -3.49 -20.38 0.53
CA PHE A 220 -3.18 -20.05 -0.86
C PHE A 220 -1.71 -19.78 -1.21
N ALA A 221 -0.88 -20.82 -1.10
CA ALA A 221 0.09 -21.06 -2.14
C ALA A 221 -0.61 -21.86 -3.24
N ILE A 222 -0.76 -21.27 -4.43
CA ILE A 222 -0.72 -22.09 -5.66
C ILE A 222 0.73 -22.59 -5.70
N LYS A 223 0.98 -23.67 -4.94
CA LYS A 223 2.18 -24.46 -5.07
C LYS A 223 2.13 -25.01 -6.48
N GLN A 224 3.19 -24.68 -7.22
CA GLN A 224 3.73 -25.51 -8.27
C GLN A 224 3.68 -26.98 -7.82
N GLU A 225 2.67 -27.72 -8.25
CA GLU A 225 2.80 -29.15 -8.45
C GLU A 225 3.46 -29.35 -9.82
N TYR A 226 4.73 -28.97 -9.92
CA TYR A 226 5.65 -29.68 -10.80
C TYR A 226 6.43 -30.62 -9.91
N LYS A 227 5.84 -31.80 -9.68
CA LYS A 227 6.62 -32.96 -9.26
C LYS A 227 7.70 -33.17 -10.31
N LYS A 228 8.95 -33.13 -9.87
CA LYS A 228 10.13 -33.61 -10.60
C LYS A 228 9.80 -34.93 -11.32
N LYS A 229 9.71 -34.86 -12.65
CA LYS A 229 10.07 -35.96 -13.54
C LYS A 229 10.98 -35.38 -14.61
N GLN A 230 12.26 -35.70 -14.46
CA GLN A 230 13.23 -36.05 -15.51
C GLN A 230 13.42 -35.04 -16.67
N LYS A 231 14.63 -34.43 -16.72
CA LYS A 231 15.24 -33.69 -17.84
C LYS A 231 14.28 -32.81 -18.67
N ALA A 232 14.15 -31.52 -18.34
CA ALA A 232 13.38 -30.59 -19.17
C ALA A 232 14.29 -29.56 -19.84
N GLU A 233 14.20 -29.51 -21.17
CA GLU A 233 14.72 -28.45 -22.05
C GLU A 233 14.33 -27.06 -21.54
N GLN A 234 15.14 -26.04 -21.84
CA GLN A 234 14.88 -24.66 -21.43
C GLN A 234 13.46 -24.24 -21.84
N ALA A 235 12.62 -23.87 -20.87
CA ALA A 235 11.25 -23.46 -21.11
C ALA A 235 11.22 -22.23 -22.05
N TYR A 236 10.40 -22.29 -23.10
CA TYR A 236 10.20 -21.19 -24.03
C TYR A 236 9.80 -19.90 -23.30
N GLU A 237 10.59 -18.84 -23.49
CA GLU A 237 10.29 -17.50 -23.00
C GLU A 237 9.68 -16.68 -24.14
N SER A 238 8.45 -16.21 -23.92
CA SER A 238 7.75 -15.37 -24.89
C SER A 238 8.45 -14.01 -25.03
N PRO A 239 8.54 -13.44 -26.24
CA PRO A 239 8.97 -12.05 -26.42
C PRO A 239 7.99 -11.03 -25.83
N ILE A 240 6.80 -11.46 -25.39
CA ILE A 240 5.78 -10.61 -24.79
C ILE A 240 5.97 -10.60 -23.27
N PRO A 241 6.19 -9.43 -22.65
CA PRO A 241 6.49 -9.36 -21.23
C PRO A 241 5.21 -9.40 -20.39
N TYR A 242 4.59 -10.58 -20.23
CA TYR A 242 3.36 -10.75 -19.44
C TYR A 242 3.52 -10.33 -17.97
N ALA A 243 4.74 -10.37 -17.40
CA ALA A 243 4.98 -9.94 -16.02
C ALA A 243 5.05 -8.41 -15.84
N TYR A 244 5.19 -7.63 -16.93
CA TYR A 244 5.43 -6.19 -16.86
C TYR A 244 4.21 -5.37 -16.45
N THR A 245 3.00 -5.82 -16.83
CA THR A 245 1.75 -5.13 -16.46
C THR A 245 0.68 -6.12 -16.04
N ASN A 246 -0.27 -5.67 -15.23
CA ASN A 246 -1.48 -6.44 -14.88
C ASN A 246 -2.70 -6.04 -15.74
N ASP A 247 -2.48 -5.38 -16.88
CA ASP A 247 -3.54 -4.77 -17.69
C ASP A 247 -3.38 -5.17 -19.16
N LEU A 248 -4.32 -5.98 -19.67
CA LEU A 248 -4.29 -6.47 -21.05
C LEU A 248 -4.35 -5.35 -22.08
N SER A 249 -5.05 -4.26 -21.77
CA SER A 249 -5.13 -3.10 -22.66
C SER A 249 -3.78 -2.39 -22.77
N LYS A 250 -3.05 -2.25 -21.66
CA LYS A 250 -1.69 -1.70 -21.67
C LYS A 250 -0.71 -2.64 -22.36
N LEU A 251 -0.80 -3.94 -22.09
CA LEU A 251 0.03 -4.95 -22.76
C LEU A 251 -0.18 -4.92 -24.28
N ALA A 252 -1.42 -4.86 -24.76
CA ALA A 252 -1.73 -4.74 -26.19
C ALA A 252 -1.16 -3.45 -26.82
N THR A 253 -1.16 -2.34 -26.08
CA THR A 253 -0.52 -1.09 -26.55
C THR A 253 0.99 -1.25 -26.66
N ILE A 254 1.65 -1.83 -25.65
CA ILE A 254 3.10 -2.08 -25.66
C ILE A 254 3.47 -3.01 -26.81
N THR A 255 2.76 -4.14 -26.96
CA THR A 255 2.95 -5.07 -28.08
C THR A 255 2.76 -4.35 -29.41
N GLY A 256 1.73 -3.52 -29.57
CA GLY A 256 1.51 -2.73 -30.79
C GLY A 256 2.65 -1.75 -31.10
N ILE A 257 3.23 -1.11 -30.08
CA ILE A 257 4.42 -0.24 -30.24
C ILE A 257 5.62 -1.07 -30.71
N VAL A 258 5.85 -2.22 -30.11
CA VAL A 258 6.94 -3.14 -30.50
C VAL A 258 6.75 -3.64 -31.94
N LEU A 259 5.54 -4.05 -32.32
CA LEU A 259 5.24 -4.49 -33.69
C LEU A 259 5.48 -3.37 -34.71
N ARG A 260 5.12 -2.12 -34.38
CA ARG A 260 5.38 -0.95 -35.21
C ARG A 260 6.88 -0.69 -35.35
N PHE A 261 7.63 -0.78 -34.25
CA PHE A 261 9.07 -0.61 -34.24
C PHE A 261 9.76 -1.66 -35.12
N ILE A 262 9.44 -2.94 -34.93
CA ILE A 262 9.97 -4.05 -35.72
C ILE A 262 9.64 -3.87 -37.21
N SER A 263 8.41 -3.46 -37.54
CA SER A 263 8.00 -3.23 -38.93
C SER A 263 8.83 -2.14 -39.60
N ARG A 264 9.10 -1.03 -38.91
CA ARG A 264 9.94 0.08 -39.42
C ARG A 264 11.40 -0.34 -39.57
N MET A 265 11.94 -1.10 -38.62
CA MET A 265 13.32 -1.61 -38.69
C MET A 265 13.49 -2.62 -39.83
N ALA A 266 12.54 -3.53 -40.00
CA ALA A 266 12.56 -4.49 -41.10
C ALA A 266 12.48 -3.79 -42.47
N GLU A 267 11.66 -2.74 -42.60
CA GLU A 267 11.59 -1.91 -43.80
C GLU A 267 12.91 -1.20 -44.10
N LYS A 268 13.52 -0.55 -43.10
CA LYS A 268 14.82 0.12 -43.22
C LYS A 268 15.93 -0.86 -43.62
N ALA A 269 15.92 -2.06 -43.05
CA ALA A 269 16.91 -3.11 -43.30
C ALA A 269 16.59 -3.98 -44.55
N LYS A 270 15.49 -3.71 -45.26
CA LYS A 270 14.99 -4.52 -46.40
C LYS A 270 14.80 -6.01 -46.08
N ILE A 271 14.48 -6.34 -44.82
CA ILE A 271 14.24 -7.71 -44.37
C ILE A 271 12.80 -8.11 -44.69
N LYS A 272 12.61 -9.28 -45.31
CA LYS A 272 11.28 -9.85 -45.56
C LYS A 272 10.67 -10.35 -44.25
N LEU A 273 9.48 -9.85 -43.90
CA LEU A 273 8.74 -10.28 -42.72
C LEU A 273 8.14 -11.67 -42.94
N THR A 274 8.55 -12.66 -42.16
CA THR A 274 8.06 -14.05 -42.22
C THR A 274 6.79 -14.27 -41.39
N ASN A 275 6.63 -13.55 -40.28
CA ASN A 275 5.48 -13.71 -39.40
C ASN A 275 4.21 -13.06 -40.01
N PRO A 276 3.10 -13.81 -40.14
CA PRO A 276 1.88 -13.34 -40.79
C PRO A 276 1.20 -12.18 -40.05
N ILE A 277 1.29 -12.14 -38.71
CA ILE A 277 0.68 -11.08 -37.90
C ILE A 277 1.46 -9.78 -38.03
N LEU A 278 2.81 -9.86 -38.03
CA LEU A 278 3.65 -8.69 -38.29
C LEU A 278 3.36 -8.09 -39.68
N ARG A 279 3.19 -8.95 -40.70
CA ARG A 279 2.79 -8.50 -42.04
C ARG A 279 1.40 -7.88 -42.06
N ALA A 280 0.42 -8.51 -41.43
CA ALA A 280 -0.95 -7.98 -41.32
C ALA A 280 -0.99 -6.65 -40.55
N HIS A 281 -0.18 -6.51 -39.50
CA HIS A 281 -0.08 -5.29 -38.70
C HIS A 281 0.56 -4.15 -39.48
N ARG A 282 1.58 -4.44 -40.31
CA ARG A 282 2.14 -3.47 -41.26
C ARG A 282 1.12 -3.05 -42.30
N ASN A 283 0.43 -4.01 -42.92
CA ASN A 283 -0.59 -3.70 -43.93
C ASN A 283 -1.74 -2.86 -43.35
N ALA A 284 -2.07 -3.05 -42.07
CA ALA A 284 -3.07 -2.24 -41.38
C ALA A 284 -2.69 -0.76 -41.27
N GLU A 285 -1.42 -0.37 -41.46
CA GLU A 285 -0.99 1.04 -41.54
C GLU A 285 -1.63 1.79 -42.73
N HIS A 286 -1.96 1.07 -43.81
CA HIS A 286 -2.53 1.64 -45.04
C HIS A 286 -4.06 1.79 -45.02
N VAL A 287 -4.72 1.42 -43.91
CA VAL A 287 -6.17 1.62 -43.76
C VAL A 287 -6.46 3.12 -43.66
N GLN A 288 -7.29 3.65 -44.57
CA GLN A 288 -7.59 5.08 -44.68
C GLN A 288 -8.26 5.62 -43.42
N ASP A 289 -9.29 4.93 -42.92
CA ASP A 289 -9.97 5.33 -41.69
C ASP A 289 -9.08 5.14 -40.45
N ALA A 290 -8.99 6.19 -39.64
CA ALA A 290 -8.13 6.22 -38.46
C ALA A 290 -8.67 5.32 -37.34
N VAL A 291 -9.99 5.20 -37.20
CA VAL A 291 -10.62 4.39 -36.15
C VAL A 291 -10.43 2.90 -36.46
N ASP A 292 -10.76 2.48 -37.67
CA ASP A 292 -10.57 1.11 -38.15
C ASP A 292 -9.10 0.69 -38.12
N ARG A 293 -8.19 1.60 -38.49
CA ARG A 293 -6.74 1.39 -38.36
C ARG A 293 -6.34 1.06 -36.92
N ALA A 294 -6.84 1.82 -35.94
CA ALA A 294 -6.53 1.62 -34.54
C ALA A 294 -7.13 0.31 -33.99
N ILE A 295 -8.37 0.01 -34.34
CA ILE A 295 -9.07 -1.23 -33.94
C ILE A 295 -8.32 -2.45 -34.47
N ARG A 296 -8.00 -2.47 -35.78
CA ARG A 296 -7.36 -3.61 -36.43
C ARG A 296 -5.97 -3.88 -35.88
N LYS A 297 -5.17 -2.83 -35.65
CA LYS A 297 -3.84 -2.98 -35.02
C LYS A 297 -3.94 -3.54 -33.60
N ARG A 298 -4.91 -3.08 -32.81
CA ARG A 298 -5.13 -3.58 -31.44
C ARG A 298 -5.61 -5.03 -31.43
N GLN A 299 -6.46 -5.43 -32.38
CA GLN A 299 -6.89 -6.82 -32.56
C GLN A 299 -5.70 -7.73 -32.88
N LEU A 300 -4.84 -7.32 -33.83
CA LEU A 300 -3.64 -8.08 -34.21
C LEU A 300 -2.63 -8.19 -33.05
N ALA A 301 -2.43 -7.12 -32.28
CA ALA A 301 -1.59 -7.16 -31.09
C ALA A 301 -2.15 -8.13 -30.03
N ARG A 302 -3.47 -8.12 -29.79
CA ARG A 302 -4.13 -9.08 -28.88
C ARG A 302 -4.04 -10.52 -29.38
N GLN A 303 -4.20 -10.74 -30.68
CA GLN A 303 -4.06 -12.05 -31.30
C GLN A 303 -2.65 -12.61 -31.06
N LEU A 304 -1.60 -11.80 -31.25
CA LEU A 304 -0.23 -12.20 -30.95
C LEU A 304 -0.03 -12.52 -29.47
N ILE A 305 -0.58 -11.70 -28.57
CA ILE A 305 -0.56 -11.95 -27.12
C ILE A 305 -1.16 -13.32 -26.76
N ILE A 306 -2.22 -13.74 -27.44
CA ILE A 306 -2.84 -15.04 -27.17
C ILE A 306 -2.00 -16.19 -27.77
N LEU A 307 -1.45 -16.01 -28.98
CA LEU A 307 -0.64 -17.03 -29.64
C LEU A 307 0.66 -17.32 -28.90
N GLU A 308 1.36 -16.28 -28.43
CA GLU A 308 2.58 -16.45 -27.64
C GLU A 308 2.29 -17.09 -26.28
N HIS A 309 1.10 -16.82 -25.72
CA HIS A 309 0.62 -17.47 -24.50
C HIS A 309 0.47 -18.98 -24.70
N TYR A 310 0.04 -19.46 -25.87
CA TYR A 310 -0.04 -20.90 -26.16
C TYR A 310 1.35 -21.56 -26.15
N LYS A 311 2.34 -20.93 -26.77
CA LYS A 311 3.72 -21.45 -26.79
C LYS A 311 4.34 -21.51 -25.39
N GLU A 312 4.15 -20.46 -24.60
CA GLU A 312 4.63 -20.40 -23.21
C GLU A 312 3.88 -21.38 -22.29
N SER A 313 2.60 -21.63 -22.59
CA SER A 313 1.81 -22.64 -21.89
C SER A 313 2.26 -24.06 -22.21
N GLU A 314 2.51 -24.35 -23.48
CA GLU A 314 2.99 -25.65 -23.97
C GLU A 314 4.39 -25.97 -23.41
N SER A 315 5.32 -25.02 -23.38
CA SER A 315 6.66 -25.22 -22.80
C SER A 315 6.62 -25.49 -21.31
N ARG A 316 5.61 -24.98 -20.61
CA ARG A 316 5.34 -25.28 -19.21
C ARG A 316 4.60 -26.61 -19.06
N GLY A 317 4.09 -27.23 -20.12
CA GLY A 317 3.33 -28.48 -20.05
C GLY A 317 1.84 -28.30 -19.70
N PHE A 318 1.30 -27.09 -19.91
CA PHE A 318 -0.13 -26.85 -19.81
C PHE A 318 -0.81 -27.29 -21.12
N SER A 319 -1.90 -28.06 -21.00
CA SER A 319 -2.66 -28.54 -22.16
C SER A 319 -4.17 -28.43 -21.90
N PHE A 320 -4.93 -28.30 -22.98
CA PHE A 320 -6.40 -28.37 -22.93
C PHE A 320 -6.85 -29.83 -22.96
N LYS A 321 -7.98 -30.12 -22.31
CA LYS A 321 -8.57 -31.47 -22.37
C LYS A 321 -9.10 -31.76 -23.77
N GLU A 322 -8.86 -32.97 -24.27
CA GLU A 322 -9.38 -33.45 -25.56
C GLU A 322 -10.91 -33.42 -25.62
N SER A 323 -11.59 -33.59 -24.48
CA SER A 323 -13.05 -33.48 -24.37
C SER A 323 -13.61 -32.12 -24.81
N LEU A 324 -12.79 -31.07 -24.83
CA LEU A 324 -13.18 -29.74 -25.30
C LEU A 324 -13.21 -29.65 -26.83
N ARG A 325 -12.66 -30.65 -27.54
CA ARG A 325 -12.48 -30.66 -29.00
C ARG A 325 -11.90 -29.33 -29.49
N PRO A 326 -10.73 -28.92 -28.97
CA PRO A 326 -10.08 -27.70 -29.42
C PRO A 326 -9.74 -27.80 -30.90
N TYR A 327 -10.01 -26.76 -31.67
CA TYR A 327 -9.56 -26.65 -33.06
C TYR A 327 -8.91 -25.29 -33.29
N GLN A 328 -8.02 -25.22 -34.27
CA GLN A 328 -7.40 -23.97 -34.67
C GLN A 328 -8.28 -23.28 -35.71
N SER A 329 -8.66 -22.04 -35.42
CA SER A 329 -9.45 -21.20 -36.32
C SER A 329 -8.56 -20.50 -37.36
N SER A 330 -9.16 -19.82 -38.35
CA SER A 330 -8.44 -19.11 -39.43
C SER A 330 -7.56 -17.97 -38.92
N ASP A 331 -7.87 -17.41 -37.75
CA ASP A 331 -7.07 -16.46 -37.00
C ASP A 331 -5.92 -17.14 -36.22
N GLY A 332 -5.74 -18.45 -36.35
CA GLY A 332 -4.70 -19.22 -35.66
C GLY A 332 -4.97 -19.43 -34.17
N LEU A 333 -6.07 -18.90 -33.62
CA LEU A 333 -6.44 -19.05 -32.22
C LEU A 333 -7.10 -20.40 -31.98
N LEU A 334 -6.87 -20.98 -30.80
CA LEU A 334 -7.55 -22.20 -30.38
C LEU A 334 -8.95 -21.87 -29.87
N ARG A 335 -9.96 -22.47 -30.48
CA ARG A 335 -11.38 -22.27 -30.15
C ARG A 335 -12.07 -23.60 -29.88
N ARG A 336 -13.25 -23.51 -29.28
CA ARG A 336 -14.17 -24.62 -29.07
C ARG A 336 -15.54 -24.25 -29.59
N LYS A 337 -16.19 -25.14 -30.35
CA LYS A 337 -17.60 -24.97 -30.72
C LYS A 337 -18.50 -25.33 -29.54
N ARG A 338 -19.49 -24.48 -29.25
CA ARG A 338 -20.57 -24.84 -28.34
C ARG A 338 -21.50 -25.86 -29.00
N ASN A 339 -22.22 -26.62 -28.19
CA ASN A 339 -23.15 -27.63 -28.70
C ASN A 339 -24.43 -27.03 -29.29
N ILE A 340 -24.66 -25.73 -29.10
CA ILE A 340 -25.85 -25.03 -29.59
C ILE A 340 -25.41 -24.09 -30.69
N GLU A 341 -25.87 -24.35 -31.90
CA GLU A 341 -25.76 -23.43 -33.02
C GLU A 341 -26.91 -22.42 -32.92
N SER A 342 -26.57 -21.13 -32.91
CA SER A 342 -27.55 -20.06 -32.93
C SER A 342 -27.16 -19.05 -34.00
N PRO A 343 -28.07 -18.72 -34.95
CA PRO A 343 -27.78 -17.76 -36.01
C PRO A 343 -27.66 -16.32 -35.48
N VAL A 344 -28.12 -16.05 -34.25
CA VAL A 344 -28.11 -14.72 -33.63
C VAL A 344 -26.82 -14.46 -32.84
N LEU A 345 -26.11 -15.52 -32.44
CA LEU A 345 -24.89 -15.36 -31.65
C LEU A 345 -23.70 -15.01 -32.54
N PRO A 346 -22.89 -14.00 -32.17
CA PRO A 346 -21.65 -13.72 -32.89
C PRO A 346 -20.70 -14.90 -32.77
N MET A 347 -19.78 -15.01 -33.74
CA MET A 347 -18.81 -16.10 -33.81
C MET A 347 -18.02 -16.25 -32.50
N GLU A 348 -17.65 -15.15 -31.86
CA GLU A 348 -16.92 -15.16 -30.59
C GLU A 348 -17.70 -15.83 -29.45
N ALA A 349 -19.03 -15.73 -29.46
CA ALA A 349 -19.89 -16.33 -28.45
C ALA A 349 -20.20 -17.80 -28.75
N SER A 350 -20.40 -18.14 -30.03
CA SER A 350 -20.61 -19.52 -30.49
C SER A 350 -19.33 -20.36 -30.36
N GLU A 351 -18.19 -19.74 -30.64
CA GLU A 351 -16.87 -20.36 -30.74
C GLU A 351 -15.83 -19.63 -29.85
N PRO A 352 -15.97 -19.72 -28.51
CA PRO A 352 -15.11 -19.00 -27.58
C PRO A 352 -13.64 -19.41 -27.68
N ILE A 353 -12.76 -18.43 -27.48
CA ILE A 353 -11.30 -18.59 -27.49
C ILE A 353 -10.85 -19.30 -26.23
N LEU A 354 -10.06 -20.36 -26.38
CA LEU A 354 -9.52 -21.13 -25.27
C LEU A 354 -8.32 -20.41 -24.66
N ILE A 355 -8.31 -20.26 -23.34
CA ILE A 355 -7.21 -19.65 -22.58
C ILE A 355 -6.88 -20.55 -21.38
N HIS A 356 -5.58 -20.81 -21.14
CA HIS A 356 -5.18 -21.59 -19.97
C HIS A 356 -5.33 -20.76 -18.70
N SER A 357 -6.01 -21.32 -17.71
CA SER A 357 -6.30 -20.67 -16.43
C SER A 357 -5.06 -20.42 -15.56
N GLU A 358 -4.01 -21.19 -15.81
CA GLU A 358 -2.74 -21.22 -15.12
C GLU A 358 -1.82 -20.07 -15.57
N HIS A 359 -2.05 -19.53 -16.77
CA HIS A 359 -1.25 -18.45 -17.32
C HIS A 359 -1.73 -17.07 -16.81
N ILE A 360 -0.80 -16.13 -16.64
CA ILE A 360 -1.08 -14.77 -16.13
C ILE A 360 -2.10 -14.04 -17.01
N LEU A 361 -2.09 -14.32 -18.32
CA LEU A 361 -3.03 -13.78 -19.29
C LEU A 361 -4.50 -14.01 -18.89
N ALA A 362 -4.86 -15.17 -18.33
CA ALA A 362 -6.23 -15.45 -17.91
C ALA A 362 -6.71 -14.44 -16.87
N ARG A 363 -5.88 -14.13 -15.88
CA ARG A 363 -6.21 -13.12 -14.86
C ARG A 363 -6.37 -11.73 -15.47
N MET A 364 -5.53 -11.36 -16.44
CA MET A 364 -5.65 -10.08 -17.13
C MET A 364 -6.94 -9.97 -17.94
N ILE A 365 -7.35 -11.03 -18.66
CA ILE A 365 -8.60 -11.07 -19.42
C ILE A 365 -9.80 -10.90 -18.50
N VAL A 366 -9.83 -11.62 -17.37
CA VAL A 366 -10.92 -11.51 -16.39
C VAL A 366 -10.97 -10.11 -15.77
N LEU A 367 -9.82 -9.53 -15.42
CA LEU A 367 -9.74 -8.17 -14.87
C LEU A 367 -10.19 -7.11 -15.88
N GLU A 368 -9.79 -7.24 -17.14
CA GLU A 368 -10.21 -6.34 -18.21
C GLU A 368 -11.73 -6.43 -18.44
N THR A 369 -12.28 -7.65 -18.49
CA THR A 369 -13.72 -7.88 -18.64
C THR A 369 -14.51 -7.32 -17.45
N HIS A 370 -13.99 -7.48 -16.23
CA HIS A 370 -14.59 -6.92 -15.02
C HIS A 370 -14.65 -5.39 -15.05
N ARG A 371 -13.57 -4.73 -15.47
CA ARG A 371 -13.53 -3.25 -15.58
C ARG A 371 -14.38 -2.73 -16.73
N ARG A 372 -14.34 -3.40 -17.89
CA ARG A 372 -15.13 -3.02 -19.08
C ARG A 372 -16.64 -3.06 -18.82
N ASN A 373 -17.08 -4.01 -17.98
CA ASN A 373 -18.47 -4.13 -17.60
C ASN A 373 -18.76 -3.45 -16.24
N VAL A 374 -18.07 -2.36 -15.88
CA VAL A 374 -18.44 -1.52 -14.72
C VAL A 374 -18.61 -2.32 -13.41
N HIS A 375 -17.67 -3.22 -13.12
CA HIS A 375 -17.61 -3.97 -11.87
C HIS A 375 -18.77 -4.94 -11.59
N LEU A 376 -19.33 -5.56 -12.63
CA LEU A 376 -20.37 -6.59 -12.51
C LEU A 376 -20.09 -7.65 -11.42
N PRO A 377 -21.14 -8.14 -10.72
CA PRO A 377 -21.04 -9.29 -9.82
C PRO A 377 -20.54 -10.56 -10.53
N ALA A 378 -20.03 -11.53 -9.75
CA ALA A 378 -19.34 -12.71 -10.27
C ALA A 378 -20.14 -13.50 -11.31
N ASN A 379 -21.45 -13.71 -11.09
CA ASN A 379 -22.29 -14.48 -12.01
C ASN A 379 -22.40 -13.81 -13.39
N TYR A 380 -22.63 -12.50 -13.41
CA TYR A 380 -22.71 -11.73 -14.65
C TYR A 380 -21.33 -11.61 -15.33
N LEU A 381 -20.26 -11.47 -14.54
CA LEU A 381 -18.90 -11.45 -15.07
C LEU A 381 -18.55 -12.78 -15.75
N ILE A 382 -18.93 -13.92 -15.17
CA ILE A 382 -18.73 -15.24 -15.77
C ILE A 382 -19.48 -15.34 -17.09
N ALA A 383 -20.73 -14.88 -17.15
CA ALA A 383 -21.51 -14.84 -18.38
C ALA A 383 -20.80 -13.99 -19.45
N ALA A 384 -20.32 -12.80 -19.09
CA ALA A 384 -19.57 -11.90 -19.98
C ALA A 384 -18.22 -12.47 -20.43
N ILE A 385 -17.51 -13.21 -19.60
CA ILE A 385 -16.27 -13.90 -20.01
C ILE A 385 -16.61 -14.95 -21.07
N ARG A 386 -17.67 -15.73 -20.83
CA ARG A 386 -18.08 -16.84 -21.70
C ARG A 386 -18.53 -16.39 -23.08
N THR A 387 -18.91 -15.13 -23.29
CA THR A 387 -19.26 -14.61 -24.62
C THR A 387 -18.06 -14.50 -25.56
N GLN A 388 -16.83 -14.60 -25.07
CA GLN A 388 -15.62 -14.49 -25.88
C GLN A 388 -14.56 -15.54 -25.56
N TYR A 389 -14.48 -15.98 -24.30
CA TYR A 389 -13.40 -16.83 -23.80
C TYR A 389 -13.94 -18.04 -23.06
N TRP A 390 -13.22 -19.15 -23.18
CA TRP A 390 -13.39 -20.33 -22.35
C TRP A 390 -12.14 -20.48 -21.48
N ILE A 391 -12.33 -20.39 -20.16
CA ILE A 391 -11.27 -20.49 -19.15
C ILE A 391 -11.68 -21.57 -18.15
N ARG A 392 -10.77 -22.50 -17.84
CA ARG A 392 -11.01 -23.52 -16.82
C ARG A 392 -11.16 -22.85 -15.44
N LYS A 393 -12.18 -23.25 -14.65
CA LYS A 393 -12.47 -22.67 -13.32
C LYS A 393 -12.64 -21.14 -13.34
N ASP A 394 -13.21 -20.60 -14.42
CA ASP A 394 -13.54 -19.18 -14.61
C ASP A 394 -14.23 -18.53 -13.39
N GLY A 395 -15.14 -19.24 -12.72
CA GLY A 395 -15.83 -18.74 -11.53
C GLY A 395 -14.92 -18.48 -10.31
N ASN A 396 -13.88 -19.31 -10.10
CA ASN A 396 -12.90 -19.08 -9.05
C ASN A 396 -12.04 -17.85 -9.38
N LEU A 397 -11.64 -17.74 -10.64
CA LEU A 397 -10.84 -16.61 -11.13
C LEU A 397 -11.63 -15.29 -11.04
N ALA A 398 -12.89 -15.29 -11.46
CA ALA A 398 -13.80 -14.15 -11.35
C ALA A 398 -13.98 -13.69 -9.89
N ARG A 399 -14.22 -14.63 -8.95
CA ARG A 399 -14.32 -14.31 -7.52
C ARG A 399 -13.02 -13.74 -6.96
N SER A 400 -11.87 -14.29 -7.35
CA SER A 400 -10.55 -13.79 -6.95
C SER A 400 -10.26 -12.38 -7.48
N VAL A 401 -10.65 -12.09 -8.73
CA VAL A 401 -10.49 -10.76 -9.32
C VAL A 401 -11.39 -9.74 -8.62
N ILE A 402 -12.66 -10.09 -8.37
CA ILE A 402 -13.60 -9.21 -7.65
C ILE A 402 -13.12 -8.96 -6.22
N SER A 403 -12.66 -9.99 -5.51
CA SER A 403 -12.17 -9.86 -4.13
C SER A 403 -10.86 -9.09 -4.01
N SER A 404 -10.09 -8.95 -5.10
CA SER A 404 -8.87 -8.12 -5.14
C SER A 404 -9.10 -6.74 -5.77
N CYS A 405 -10.30 -6.45 -6.28
CA CYS A 405 -10.61 -5.18 -6.90
C CYS A 405 -10.92 -4.11 -5.85
N VAL A 406 -10.11 -3.04 -5.82
CA VAL A 406 -10.24 -1.94 -4.85
C VAL A 406 -11.61 -1.26 -4.92
N GLN A 407 -12.15 -1.04 -6.13
CA GLN A 407 -13.47 -0.42 -6.30
C GLN A 407 -14.58 -1.32 -5.75
N CYS A 408 -14.54 -2.63 -5.99
CA CYS A 408 -15.49 -3.56 -5.40
C CYS A 408 -15.34 -3.67 -3.88
N ARG A 409 -14.10 -3.65 -3.37
CA ARG A 409 -13.82 -3.67 -1.93
C ARG A 409 -14.40 -2.46 -1.22
N LYS A 410 -14.21 -1.25 -1.77
CA LYS A 410 -14.79 -0.03 -1.19
C LYS A 410 -16.31 -0.09 -1.03
N VAL A 411 -17.01 -0.79 -1.92
CA VAL A 411 -18.47 -0.91 -1.89
C VAL A 411 -18.93 -2.09 -1.01
N LYS A 412 -18.18 -3.20 -0.99
CA LYS A 412 -18.61 -4.46 -0.36
C LYS A 412 -17.99 -4.75 1.00
N GLU A 413 -16.77 -4.26 1.25
CA GLU A 413 -16.12 -4.50 2.54
C GLU A 413 -16.83 -3.69 3.61
N PHE A 414 -17.13 -4.35 4.72
CA PHE A 414 -17.66 -3.69 5.89
C PHE A 414 -16.62 -2.70 6.44
N PRO A 415 -17.08 -1.63 7.11
CA PRO A 415 -16.20 -0.83 7.96
C PRO A 415 -15.39 -1.75 8.88
N PHE A 416 -14.19 -1.31 9.25
CA PHE A 416 -13.39 -1.98 10.25
C PHE A 416 -14.26 -2.38 11.45
N LYS A 417 -14.42 -3.69 11.70
CA LYS A 417 -15.20 -4.17 12.85
C LYS A 417 -14.45 -3.75 14.12
N TYR A 418 -15.04 -2.85 14.87
CA TYR A 418 -14.52 -2.47 16.18
C TYR A 418 -14.57 -3.69 17.11
N PRO A 419 -13.42 -4.15 17.66
CA PRO A 419 -13.33 -5.42 18.38
C PRO A 419 -14.16 -5.48 19.68
N TYR A 420 -14.76 -4.38 20.12
CA TYR A 420 -15.49 -4.25 21.38
C TYR A 420 -17.03 -4.23 21.23
N THR A 421 -17.57 -4.34 20.01
CA THR A 421 -19.01 -4.13 19.78
C THR A 421 -19.88 -5.39 19.79
N GLU A 422 -19.30 -6.59 19.88
CA GLU A 422 -20.12 -7.82 19.91
C GLU A 422 -20.88 -8.00 21.23
N ASN A 423 -20.34 -7.46 22.34
CA ASN A 423 -20.99 -7.49 23.65
C ASN A 423 -21.21 -6.07 24.16
N MET A 424 -22.45 -5.69 24.47
CA MET A 424 -22.73 -4.45 25.19
C MET A 424 -22.01 -4.47 26.55
N HIS A 425 -21.35 -3.36 26.89
CA HIS A 425 -20.67 -3.23 28.18
C HIS A 425 -21.64 -3.52 29.33
N ARG A 426 -21.19 -4.25 30.37
CA ARG A 426 -22.04 -4.66 31.51
C ARG A 426 -22.82 -3.50 32.12
N SER A 427 -22.26 -2.29 32.11
CA SER A 427 -22.95 -1.10 32.63
C SER A 427 -24.25 -0.73 31.90
N ARG A 428 -24.48 -1.25 30.68
CA ARG A 428 -25.75 -1.10 29.93
C ARG A 428 -26.74 -2.24 30.21
N LEU A 429 -26.31 -3.34 30.80
CA LEU A 429 -27.12 -4.54 31.04
C LEU A 429 -27.46 -4.75 32.52
N THR A 430 -26.72 -4.11 33.44
CA THR A 430 -26.99 -4.20 34.87
C THR A 430 -27.92 -3.06 35.31
N PRO A 431 -29.07 -3.36 35.93
CA PRO A 431 -29.95 -2.34 36.52
C PRO A 431 -29.17 -1.45 37.49
N SER A 432 -29.47 -0.15 37.49
CA SER A 432 -28.95 0.80 38.46
C SER A 432 -30.09 1.58 39.11
N ILE A 433 -29.87 2.00 40.35
CA ILE A 433 -30.75 2.96 41.01
C ILE A 433 -30.79 4.28 40.21
N PRO A 434 -31.88 5.07 40.30
CA PRO A 434 -31.95 6.39 39.70
C PRO A 434 -30.70 7.22 40.03
N PHE A 435 -30.13 7.91 39.03
CA PHE A 435 -28.89 8.70 39.13
C PHE A 435 -27.60 7.92 39.47
N GLY A 436 -27.64 6.58 39.58
CA GLY A 436 -26.44 5.76 39.84
C GLY A 436 -25.47 5.67 38.66
N ARG A 437 -25.95 5.94 37.43
CA ARG A 437 -25.15 6.05 36.21
C ARG A 437 -25.74 7.14 35.32
N ALA A 438 -24.96 8.17 35.02
CA ALA A 438 -25.34 9.23 34.09
C ALA A 438 -24.50 9.11 32.81
N GLY A 439 -25.15 9.25 31.66
CA GLY A 439 -24.49 9.24 30.35
C GLY A 439 -24.41 10.67 29.85
N LEU A 440 -23.24 11.30 29.98
CA LEU A 440 -23.03 12.65 29.49
C LEU A 440 -22.67 12.59 28.00
N ASP A 441 -23.46 13.25 27.15
CA ASP A 441 -23.11 13.47 25.75
C ASP A 441 -23.13 14.98 25.46
N TYR A 442 -22.28 15.41 24.53
CA TYR A 442 -22.15 16.80 24.14
C TYR A 442 -22.80 16.97 22.77
N ALA A 443 -23.90 17.71 22.72
CA ALA A 443 -24.48 18.17 21.46
C ALA A 443 -23.92 19.55 21.12
N GLY A 444 -23.40 19.74 19.90
CA GLY A 444 -23.02 21.07 19.46
C GLY A 444 -22.15 21.16 18.21
N PRO A 445 -21.90 22.40 17.75
CA PRO A 445 -22.26 23.67 18.42
C PRO A 445 -23.68 24.16 18.07
N ILE A 446 -24.46 24.53 19.09
CA ILE A 446 -25.75 25.22 18.93
C ILE A 446 -25.55 26.68 19.38
N GLU A 447 -25.91 27.62 18.52
CA GLU A 447 -25.87 29.05 18.83
C GLU A 447 -27.14 29.43 19.59
N HIS A 448 -26.99 30.11 20.73
CA HIS A 448 -28.11 30.64 21.49
C HIS A 448 -27.92 32.13 21.77
N ARG A 449 -29.03 32.86 21.85
CA ARG A 449 -29.05 34.30 22.08
C ARG A 449 -29.10 34.56 23.58
N ILE A 450 -28.04 35.14 24.15
CA ILE A 450 -28.05 35.60 25.53
C ILE A 450 -28.79 36.95 25.59
N GLN A 451 -29.79 37.07 26.46
CA GLN A 451 -30.41 38.36 26.80
C GLN A 451 -29.48 39.17 27.72
N SER A 452 -28.31 39.55 27.21
CA SER A 452 -27.56 40.67 27.78
C SER A 452 -26.93 41.43 26.64
N SER A 453 -27.03 42.75 26.74
CA SER A 453 -26.71 43.73 25.71
C SER A 453 -25.23 43.66 25.31
N GLN A 454 -24.91 42.85 24.31
CA GLN A 454 -23.94 43.09 23.22
C GLN A 454 -23.81 41.80 22.39
N GLY A 455 -24.11 41.90 21.09
CA GLY A 455 -24.33 40.76 20.19
C GLY A 455 -23.10 39.89 19.91
N LYS A 456 -22.78 38.97 20.82
CA LYS A 456 -21.94 37.80 20.52
C LYS A 456 -22.70 36.53 20.88
N TYR A 457 -22.66 35.54 19.97
CA TYR A 457 -23.19 34.19 20.17
C TYR A 457 -22.09 33.31 20.76
N PRO A 458 -22.07 33.02 22.07
CA PRO A 458 -21.13 32.04 22.62
C PRO A 458 -21.58 30.61 22.25
N LYS A 459 -20.63 29.81 21.75
CA LYS A 459 -20.81 28.37 21.57
C LYS A 459 -20.71 27.71 22.94
N CYS A 460 -21.82 27.20 23.47
CA CYS A 460 -21.83 26.43 24.70
C CYS A 460 -22.12 24.97 24.36
N PRO A 461 -21.25 24.01 24.73
CA PRO A 461 -21.60 22.60 24.64
C PRO A 461 -22.60 22.30 25.77
N LEU A 462 -23.88 22.16 25.40
CA LEU A 462 -24.91 21.72 26.33
C LEU A 462 -24.67 20.24 26.66
N ALA A 463 -24.43 19.95 27.95
CA ALA A 463 -24.43 18.60 28.48
C ALA A 463 -25.83 18.30 29.02
N PHE A 464 -26.48 17.29 28.47
CA PHE A 464 -27.70 16.73 29.07
C PHE A 464 -27.30 15.58 30.01
N SER A 465 -27.95 15.56 31.19
CA SER A 465 -27.71 14.61 32.29
C SER A 465 -28.50 13.32 32.16
#